data_AF-A0A920QXZ8-F1
#
_entry.id   AF-A0A920QXZ8-F1
#
_cell.length_a   1.000
_cell.length_b   1.000
_cell.length_c   1.000
_cell.angle_alpha   90.00
_cell.angle_beta   90.00
_cell.angle_gamma   90.00
#
_symmetry.space_group_name_H-M   'P 1'
#
loop_
_entity.id
_entity.type
_entity.pdbx_description
1 polymer ?
#
loop_
_entity_poly.entity_id
_entity_poly.type
_entity_poly.pdbx_seq_one_letter_code
_entity_poly.pdbx_strand_id
1 'polypeptide(L)' 'MNIRDLNIGIVGATGAAGGTALKLLLERDHPADKITLMASARSAGRKIQYGDDNIVISEASSDSFHGIDVAIFGALVV' A
#
# COMPACT_ATOMS: atom_id res chain seq x y z
N MET A 1 0.78 16.15 14.38
CA MET A 1 1.06 15.17 13.30
C MET A 1 -0.25 14.90 12.59
N ASN A 2 -0.38 15.26 11.32
CA ASN A 2 -1.58 14.93 10.52
C ASN A 2 -1.38 13.55 9.89
N ILE A 3 -2.41 12.72 9.89
CA ILE A 3 -2.35 11.38 9.27
C ILE A 3 -2.11 11.45 7.75
N ARG A 4 -2.40 12.60 7.12
CA ARG A 4 -2.09 12.89 5.72
C ARG A 4 -0.61 13.08 5.44
N ASP A 5 0.21 13.24 6.49
CA ASP A 5 1.65 13.42 6.31
C ASP A 5 2.44 12.13 6.30
N LEU A 6 1.81 11.03 6.71
CA LEU A 6 2.45 9.73 6.91
C LEU A 6 2.59 8.96 5.61
N ASN A 7 3.74 8.35 5.41
CA ASN A 7 3.97 7.35 4.37
C ASN A 7 3.39 6.01 4.84
N ILE A 8 2.34 5.54 4.17
CA ILE A 8 1.62 4.32 4.51
C ILE A 8 2.02 3.19 3.55
N GLY A 9 2.62 2.15 4.10
CA GLY A 9 2.90 0.89 3.43
C GLY A 9 1.74 -0.08 3.55
N ILE A 10 1.31 -0.70 2.44
CA ILE A 10 0.32 -1.79 2.47
C ILE A 10 0.96 -3.06 1.92
N VAL A 11 1.17 -4.04 2.79
CA VAL A 11 1.63 -5.37 2.42
C VAL A 11 0.43 -6.29 2.19
N GLY A 12 0.32 -6.85 0.99
CA GLY A 12 -0.85 -7.63 0.58
C GLY A 12 -1.95 -6.78 -0.03
N ALA A 13 -1.60 -5.72 -0.76
CA ALA A 13 -2.53 -4.81 -1.43
C ALA A 13 -3.54 -5.53 -2.37
N THR A 14 -3.18 -6.71 -2.89
CA THR A 14 -4.04 -7.53 -3.74
C THR A 14 -5.04 -8.42 -2.98
N GLY A 15 -4.94 -8.50 -1.65
CA GLY A 15 -5.85 -9.27 -0.82
C GLY A 15 -7.11 -8.49 -0.43
N ALA A 16 -8.12 -9.18 0.08
CA ALA A 16 -9.38 -8.55 0.50
C ALA A 16 -9.17 -7.46 1.58
N ALA A 17 -8.29 -7.71 2.54
CA ALA A 17 -7.94 -6.74 3.58
C ALA A 17 -7.17 -5.53 3.01
N GLY A 18 -6.18 -5.76 2.14
CA GLY A 18 -5.39 -4.70 1.52
C GLY A 18 -6.22 -3.79 0.61
N GLY A 19 -7.12 -4.36 -0.19
CA GLY A 19 -8.07 -3.59 -1.00
C GLY A 19 -9.03 -2.74 -0.16
N THR A 20 -9.48 -3.27 0.99
CA THR A 20 -10.33 -2.52 1.92
C THR A 20 -9.57 -1.36 2.55
N ALA A 21 -8.31 -1.58 2.97
CA ALA A 21 -7.46 -0.52 3.51
C ALA A 21 -7.25 0.61 2.49
N LEU A 22 -6.96 0.28 1.23
CA LEU A 22 -6.85 1.26 0.15
C LEU A 22 -8.13 2.07 -0.04
N LYS A 23 -9.29 1.40 -0.06
CA LYS A 23 -10.58 2.09 -0.18
C LYS A 23 -10.80 3.09 0.96
N LEU A 24 -10.51 2.69 2.20
CA LEU A 24 -10.65 3.56 3.38
C LEU A 24 -9.66 4.73 3.37
N LEU A 25 -8.48 4.55 2.79
CA LEU A 25 -7.52 5.65 2.59
C LEU A 25 -8.02 6.62 1.53
N LEU A 26 -8.59 6.10 0.44
CA LEU A 26 -9.16 6.92 -0.64
C LEU A 26 -10.35 7.75 -0.14
N GLU A 27 -11.26 7.15 0.63
CA GLU A 27 -12.39 7.85 1.26
C GLU A 27 -11.97 8.96 2.24
N ARG A 28 -10.71 8.96 2.70
CA ARG A 28 -10.14 9.99 3.57
C ARG A 28 -9.28 11.01 2.83
N ASP A 29 -9.28 10.98 1.50
CA ASP A 29 -8.44 11.80 0.63
C ASP A 29 -6.96 11.71 1.03
N HIS A 30 -6.47 10.49 1.29
CA HIS A 30 -5.06 10.30 1.59
C HIS A 30 -4.22 10.41 0.30
N PRO A 31 -3.10 11.16 0.32
CA PRO A 31 -2.25 11.35 -0.86
C PRO A 31 -1.71 10.03 -1.43
N ALA A 32 -1.83 9.85 -2.75
CA ALA A 32 -1.33 8.67 -3.45
C ALA A 32 0.21 8.58 -3.44
N ASP A 33 0.91 9.72 -3.42
CA ASP A 33 2.37 9.82 -3.34
C ASP A 33 2.94 9.31 -2.02
N LYS A 34 2.09 9.18 -0.99
CA LYS A 34 2.45 8.66 0.33
C LYS A 34 2.02 7.22 0.54
N ILE A 35 1.51 6.54 -0.49
CA ILE A 35 1.10 5.14 -0.41
C ILE A 35 2.11 4.26 -1.12
N THR A 36 2.68 3.32 -0.39
CA THR A 36 3.57 2.29 -0.95
C THR A 36 2.88 0.93 -0.91
N LEU A 37 2.66 0.34 -2.09
CA LEU A 37 2.04 -0.98 -2.20
C LEU A 37 3.11 -2.07 -2.32
N MET A 38 2.99 -3.09 -1.48
CA MET A 38 3.91 -4.22 -1.44
C MET A 38 3.14 -5.53 -1.49
N ALA A 39 3.67 -6.52 -2.20
CA ALA A 39 3.11 -7.87 -2.24
C ALA A 39 4.20 -8.91 -2.54
N SER A 40 3.82 -10.18 -2.66
CA SER A 40 4.74 -11.24 -3.10
C SER A 40 5.25 -11.00 -4.52
N ALA A 41 6.38 -11.61 -4.88
CA ALA A 41 6.97 -11.55 -6.23
C ALA A 41 5.96 -11.85 -7.37
N ARG A 42 5.01 -12.78 -7.14
CA ARG A 42 3.94 -13.11 -8.10
C ARG A 42 3.03 -11.91 -8.42
N SER A 43 2.90 -10.99 -7.47
CA SER A 43 2.00 -9.84 -7.54
C SER A 43 2.71 -8.53 -7.86
N ALA A 44 4.04 -8.51 -7.76
CA ALA A 44 4.87 -7.35 -8.08
C ALA A 44 4.71 -6.96 -9.56
N GLY A 45 4.75 -5.65 -9.84
CA GLY A 45 4.57 -5.08 -11.18
C GLY A 45 3.11 -4.88 -11.59
N ARG A 46 2.13 -5.38 -10.83
CA ARG A 46 0.72 -5.03 -11.04
C ARG A 46 0.47 -3.57 -10.66
N LYS A 47 -0.53 -2.95 -11.29
CA LYS A 47 -0.99 -1.60 -10.96
C LYS A 47 -2.35 -1.70 -10.28
N ILE A 48 -2.53 -0.94 -9.20
CA ILE A 48 -3.82 -0.76 -8.56
C ILE A 48 -4.24 0.69 -8.78
N GLN A 49 -5.45 0.88 -9.30
CA GLN A 49 -6.05 2.19 -9.41
C GLN A 49 -6.40 2.71 -8.01
N TYR A 50 -5.99 3.93 -7.71
CA TYR A 50 -6.24 4.63 -6.48
C TYR A 50 -6.69 6.05 -6.81
N GLY A 51 -8.00 6.29 -6.80
CA GLY A 51 -8.57 7.53 -7.34
C GLY A 51 -8.27 7.67 -8.83
N ASP A 52 -7.64 8.77 -9.19
CA ASP A 52 -7.17 9.07 -10.55
C ASP A 52 -5.75 8.54 -10.83
N ASP A 53 -5.03 8.12 -9.77
CA ASP A 53 -3.67 7.62 -9.85
C ASP A 53 -3.60 6.09 -9.99
N ASN A 54 -2.47 5.61 -10.50
CA ASN A 54 -2.16 4.19 -10.56
C ASN A 54 -0.90 3.90 -9.75
N ILE A 55 -1.03 3.12 -8.68
CA ILE A 55 0.09 2.77 -7.81
C ILE A 55 0.63 1.41 -8.23
N VAL A 56 1.93 1.34 -8.50
CA VAL A 56 2.62 0.09 -8.85
C VAL A 56 2.91 -0.70 -7.57
N ILE A 57 2.59 -1.99 -7.60
CA ILE A 57 2.92 -2.90 -6.52
C ILE A 57 4.39 -3.30 -6.63
N SER A 58 5.15 -3.04 -5.57
CA SER A 58 6.52 -3.50 -5.42
C SER A 58 6.57 -4.84 -4.71
N GLU A 59 7.67 -5.57 -4.89
CA GLU A 59 7.93 -6.77 -4.10
C GLU A 59 8.21 -6.40 -2.64
N ALA A 60 7.66 -7.16 -1.70
CA ALA A 60 7.97 -7.02 -0.28
C ALA A 60 9.37 -7.57 -0.01
N SER A 61 10.35 -6.68 0.18
CA SER A 61 11.73 -6.99 0.55
C SER A 61 12.12 -6.18 1.79
N SER A 62 13.26 -6.50 2.40
CA SER A 62 13.79 -5.75 3.55
C SER A 62 13.98 -4.26 3.24
N ASP A 63 14.34 -3.92 1.99
CA ASP A 63 14.54 -2.54 1.56
C ASP A 63 13.24 -1.82 1.21
N SER A 64 12.14 -2.55 1.00
CA SER A 64 10.86 -1.99 0.59
C SER A 64 10.16 -1.18 1.68
N PHE A 65 10.66 -1.23 2.92
CA PHE A 65 10.08 -0.52 4.07
C PHE A 65 10.77 0.81 4.39
N HIS A 66 11.78 1.21 3.62
CA HIS A 66 12.46 2.49 3.84
C HIS A 66 11.51 3.69 3.63
N GLY A 67 11.50 4.59 4.61
CA GLY A 67 10.69 5.82 4.56
C GLY A 67 9.20 5.62 4.87
N ILE A 68 8.78 4.41 5.25
CA ILE A 68 7.40 4.12 5.66
C ILE A 68 7.22 4.44 7.15
N ASP A 69 6.24 5.28 7.47
CA ASP A 69 5.89 5.62 8.85
C ASP A 69 4.97 4.56 9.47
N VAL A 70 4.05 4.01 8.66
CA VAL A 70 3.06 3.03 9.11
C VAL A 70 2.90 1.94 8.06
N ALA A 71 3.04 0.68 8.45
CA ALA A 71 2.81 -0.48 7.58
C ALA A 71 1.56 -1.26 8.01
N ILE A 72 0.63 -1.47 7.08
CA ILE A 72 -0.57 -2.29 7.24
C ILE A 72 -0.31 -3.65 6.57
N PHE A 73 -0.35 -4.71 7.36
CA PHE A 73 -0.20 -6.09 6.88
C PHE A 73 -1.57 -6.73 6.72
N GLY A 74 -2.02 -6.83 5.47
CA GLY A 74 -3.28 -7.49 5.08
C GLY A 74 -3.08 -8.87 4.45
N ALA A 75 -1.87 -9.42 4.54
CA ALA A 75 -1.52 -10.74 4.04
C ALA A 75 -1.32 -11.73 5.19
N LEU A 76 -1.80 -12.96 5.02
CA LEU A 76 -1.39 -14.09 5.84
C LEU A 76 -0.02 -14.54 5.29
N VAL A 77 1.04 -14.35 6.07
CA VAL A 77 2.34 -14.98 5.78
C VAL A 77 2.22 -16.43 6.25
N VAL A 78 2.02 -17.35 5.31
CA VAL A 78 2.18 -18.80 5.52
C VAL A 78 3.33 -19.30 4.68
#